data_AF-J2MVS6-F1
#
_entry.id   AF-J2MVS6-F1
#
_cell.length_a   1.000
_cell.length_b   1.000
_cell.length_c   1.000
_cell.angle_alpha   90.00
_cell.angle_beta   90.00
_cell.angle_gamma   90.00
#
_symmetry.space_group_name_H-M   'P 1'
#
loop_
_entity.id
_entity.type
_entity.pdbx_description
1 polymer ?
#
loop_
_entity_poly.entity_id
_entity_poly.type
_entity_poly.pdbx_seq_one_letter_code
_entity_poly.pdbx_strand_id
1 'polypeptide(L)'
;MDDVQQLGEMLRHYADSEAHKKQQHLAQSTVWAEQIQLLFGQIEHWLAPVMAPGLLELSREAYVAHGASVEAQASPFKTEKLTVSITGKPVEFVPEVMGVGGLVSLSIIGLASTRHGSISLICQPPSVQWQWRRTNGLKDPDTFVFDADFLAQQLQGLIPRERG
;
A
#
# COMPACT_ATOMS: atom_id res chain seq x y z
N MET A 1 35.64 -10.53 35.22
CA MET A 1 34.32 -10.04 34.77
C MET A 1 33.36 -11.16 35.08
N ASP A 2 32.35 -10.92 35.91
CA ASP A 2 31.39 -11.94 36.34
C ASP A 2 30.34 -12.15 35.23
N ASP A 3 30.00 -13.41 34.93
CA ASP A 3 29.08 -13.78 33.85
C ASP A 3 27.70 -13.10 34.03
N VAL A 4 27.29 -12.84 35.27
CA VAL A 4 26.04 -12.13 35.60
C VAL A 4 26.10 -10.65 35.18
N GLN A 5 27.25 -10.00 35.33
CA GLN A 5 27.44 -8.61 34.90
C GLN A 5 27.42 -8.50 33.37
N GLN A 6 28.07 -9.43 32.68
CA GLN A 6 28.06 -9.50 31.22
C GLN A 6 26.65 -9.73 30.67
N LEU A 7 25.86 -10.62 31.29
CA LEU A 7 24.46 -10.82 30.93
C LEU A 7 23.63 -9.55 31.13
N GLY A 8 23.85 -8.83 32.23
CA GLY A 8 23.19 -7.55 32.51
C GLY A 8 23.45 -6.49 31.44
N GLU A 9 24.70 -6.38 30.98
CA GLU A 9 25.10 -5.50 29.87
C GLU A 9 24.44 -5.92 28.55
N MET A 10 24.46 -7.21 28.22
CA MET A 10 23.83 -7.75 27.01
C MET A 10 22.32 -7.48 26.97
N LEU A 11 21.61 -7.70 28.09
CA LEU A 11 20.17 -7.45 28.18
C LEU A 11 19.84 -5.97 28.03
N ARG A 12 20.67 -5.08 28.58
CA ARG A 12 20.48 -3.63 28.43
C ARG A 12 20.70 -3.18 26.99
N HIS A 13 21.77 -3.64 26.34
CA HIS A 13 22.01 -3.38 24.92
C HIS A 13 20.89 -3.91 24.03
N TYR A 14 20.35 -5.09 24.34
CA TYR A 14 19.20 -5.64 23.63
C TYR A 14 17.96 -4.77 23.82
N ALA A 15 17.64 -4.37 25.06
CA ALA A 15 16.48 -3.50 25.35
C ALA A 15 16.58 -2.14 24.64
N ASP A 16 17.76 -1.50 24.66
CA ASP A 16 18.01 -0.24 23.97
C ASP A 16 17.86 -0.40 22.44
N SER A 17 18.34 -1.53 21.89
CA SER A 17 18.19 -1.84 20.46
C SER A 17 16.73 -2.05 20.05
N GLU A 18 15.94 -2.75 20.85
CA GLU A 18 14.51 -2.97 20.60
C GLU A 18 13.71 -1.66 20.72
N ALA A 19 14.05 -0.80 21.70
CA ALA A 19 13.45 0.52 21.85
C ALA A 19 13.73 1.40 20.61
N HIS A 20 14.97 1.39 20.11
CA HIS A 20 15.36 2.13 18.92
C HIS A 20 14.60 1.64 17.66
N LYS A 21 14.54 0.32 17.45
CA LYS A 21 13.76 -0.27 16.34
C LYS A 21 12.28 0.12 16.41
N LYS A 22 11.68 0.05 17.60
CA LYS A 22 10.28 0.45 17.81
C LYS A 22 10.05 1.92 17.45
N GLN A 23 10.94 2.81 17.87
CA GLN A 23 10.86 4.23 17.53
C GLN A 23 10.99 4.46 16.03
N GLN A 24 11.95 3.78 15.36
CA GLN A 24 12.13 3.88 13.92
C GLN A 24 10.91 3.37 13.15
N HIS A 25 10.33 2.25 13.57
CA HIS A 25 9.11 1.68 12.98
C HIS A 25 7.91 2.63 13.11
N LEU A 26 7.75 3.29 14.27
CA LEU A 26 6.70 4.29 14.47
C LEU A 26 6.90 5.49 13.55
N ALA A 27 8.12 6.03 13.46
CA ALA A 27 8.42 7.14 12.58
C ALA A 27 8.15 6.81 11.09
N GLN A 28 8.54 5.60 10.65
CA GLN A 28 8.26 5.12 9.29
C GLN A 28 6.77 4.95 9.03
N SER A 29 6.02 4.41 10.01
CA SER A 29 4.57 4.23 9.90
C SER A 29 3.83 5.56 9.70
N THR A 30 4.27 6.64 10.36
CA THR A 30 3.71 7.98 10.16
C THR A 30 3.95 8.48 8.74
N VAL A 31 5.19 8.42 8.25
CA VAL A 31 5.54 8.85 6.89
C VAL A 31 4.75 8.05 5.85
N TRP A 32 4.59 6.75 6.06
CA TRP A 32 3.77 5.90 5.20
C TRP A 32 2.31 6.33 5.13
N ALA A 33 1.69 6.60 6.29
CA ALA A 33 0.30 7.04 6.35
C ALA A 33 0.12 8.36 5.58
N GLU A 34 1.05 9.31 5.74
CA GLU A 34 1.05 10.57 5.01
C GLU A 34 1.19 10.36 3.49
N GLN A 35 2.10 9.50 3.04
CA GLN A 35 2.27 9.20 1.61
C GLN A 35 1.02 8.56 1.00
N ILE A 36 0.33 7.69 1.73
CA ILE A 36 -0.91 7.06 1.28
C ILE A 36 -2.04 8.09 1.20
N GLN A 37 -2.19 8.94 2.21
CA GLN A 37 -3.17 10.02 2.20
C GLN A 37 -2.97 10.98 1.01
N LEU A 38 -1.72 11.34 0.74
CA LEU A 38 -1.35 12.17 -0.41
C LEU A 38 -1.68 11.49 -1.73
N LEU A 39 -1.35 10.20 -1.88
CA LEU A 39 -1.70 9.42 -3.08
C LEU A 39 -3.20 9.38 -3.29
N PHE A 40 -3.97 9.05 -2.26
CA PHE A 40 -5.43 8.98 -2.38
C PHE A 40 -6.04 10.34 -2.68
N GLY A 41 -5.45 11.43 -2.18
CA GLY A 41 -5.84 12.80 -2.53
C GLY A 41 -5.61 13.10 -4.00
N GLN A 42 -4.48 12.64 -4.55
CA GLN A 42 -4.18 12.77 -5.98
C GLN A 42 -5.15 11.96 -6.84
N ILE A 43 -5.46 10.71 -6.45
CA ILE A 43 -6.42 9.87 -7.19
C ILE A 43 -7.81 10.51 -7.21
N GLU A 44 -8.28 11.03 -6.08
CA GLU A 44 -9.54 11.77 -6.02
C GLU A 44 -9.52 12.99 -6.94
N HIS A 45 -8.43 13.77 -6.92
CA HIS A 45 -8.28 14.93 -7.79
C HIS A 45 -8.30 14.54 -9.28
N TRP A 46 -7.60 13.47 -9.66
CA TRP A 46 -7.57 12.98 -11.04
C TRP A 46 -8.93 12.49 -11.53
N LEU A 47 -9.70 11.83 -10.68
CA LEU A 47 -10.99 11.25 -11.04
C LEU A 47 -12.18 12.20 -10.86
N ALA A 48 -12.02 13.30 -10.11
CA ALA A 48 -13.08 14.27 -9.85
C ALA A 48 -13.87 14.72 -11.10
N PRO A 49 -13.23 15.01 -12.27
CA PRO A 49 -13.96 15.45 -13.46
C PRO A 49 -14.90 14.39 -14.07
N VAL A 50 -14.72 13.12 -13.72
CA VAL A 50 -15.45 11.97 -14.30
C VAL A 50 -16.27 11.19 -13.24
N MET A 51 -16.31 11.67 -12.00
CA MET A 51 -17.16 11.09 -10.95
C MET A 51 -18.64 11.23 -11.32
N ALA A 52 -19.37 10.13 -11.22
CA ALA A 52 -20.80 10.10 -11.48
C ALA A 52 -21.46 8.99 -10.64
N PRO A 53 -22.55 9.27 -9.90
CA PRO A 53 -23.22 8.28 -9.06
C PRO A 53 -23.60 7.02 -9.85
N GLY A 54 -23.31 5.85 -9.28
CA GLY A 54 -23.53 4.55 -9.92
C GLY A 54 -22.63 4.21 -11.12
N LEU A 55 -21.78 5.14 -11.58
CA LEU A 55 -20.84 4.92 -12.69
C LEU A 55 -19.39 4.94 -12.24
N LEU A 56 -18.97 5.98 -11.52
CA LEU A 56 -17.65 6.10 -10.93
C LEU A 56 -17.76 6.79 -9.57
N GLU A 57 -17.47 6.02 -8.53
CA GLU A 57 -17.57 6.45 -7.14
C GLU A 57 -16.30 6.10 -6.38
N LEU A 58 -15.94 6.95 -5.42
CA LEU A 58 -14.77 6.74 -4.56
C LEU A 58 -15.23 6.69 -3.10
N SER A 59 -14.63 5.80 -2.32
CA SER A 59 -14.80 5.77 -0.88
C SER A 59 -13.48 5.50 -0.18
N ARG A 60 -13.28 6.20 0.94
CA ARG A 60 -12.16 5.93 1.86
C ARG A 60 -12.69 5.41 3.17
N GLU A 61 -12.00 4.44 3.74
CA GLU A 61 -12.32 3.89 5.05
C GLU A 61 -11.07 3.70 5.90
N ALA A 62 -11.22 3.84 7.21
CA ALA A 62 -10.14 3.58 8.15
C ALA A 62 -9.68 2.11 8.01
N TYR A 63 -8.38 1.92 7.93
CA TYR A 63 -7.77 0.62 7.69
C TYR A 63 -6.56 0.41 8.57
N VAL A 64 -6.40 -0.80 9.09
CA VAL A 64 -5.22 -1.18 9.86
C VAL A 64 -4.46 -2.20 9.03
N ALA A 65 -3.30 -1.80 8.53
CA ALA A 65 -2.50 -2.70 7.70
C ALA A 65 -2.00 -3.87 8.55
N HIS A 66 -2.25 -5.08 8.07
CA HIS A 66 -1.93 -6.32 8.75
C HIS A 66 -1.42 -7.36 7.74
N GLY A 67 -0.71 -8.37 8.23
CA GLY A 67 -0.08 -9.38 7.39
C GLY A 67 0.19 -10.65 8.18
N ALA A 68 0.71 -11.68 7.52
CA ALA A 68 0.97 -12.98 8.16
C ALA A 68 1.84 -12.86 9.43
N SER A 69 2.72 -11.85 9.48
CA SER A 69 3.64 -11.61 10.59
C SER A 69 3.15 -10.56 11.61
N VAL A 70 2.04 -9.86 11.34
CA VAL A 70 1.51 -8.79 12.20
C VAL A 70 -0.01 -8.85 12.22
N GLU A 71 -0.58 -9.29 13.35
CA GLU A 71 -2.03 -9.29 13.55
C GLU A 71 -2.60 -7.87 13.54
N ALA A 72 -3.81 -7.71 13.01
CA ALA A 72 -4.46 -6.40 12.88
C ALA A 72 -4.60 -5.67 14.22
N GLN A 73 -4.87 -6.38 15.32
CA GLN A 73 -5.03 -5.76 16.64
C GLN A 73 -3.71 -5.23 17.22
N ALA A 74 -2.58 -5.80 16.80
CA ALA A 74 -1.24 -5.45 17.28
C ALA A 74 -0.51 -4.47 16.34
N SER A 75 -1.04 -4.23 15.14
CA SER A 75 -0.39 -3.37 14.16
C SER A 75 -0.44 -1.90 14.60
N PRO A 76 0.71 -1.21 14.69
CA PRO A 76 0.74 0.23 14.95
C PRO A 76 0.34 1.03 13.70
N PHE A 77 0.26 0.39 12.52
CA PHE A 77 0.06 1.09 11.26
C PHE A 77 -1.42 1.24 10.93
N LYS A 78 -1.99 2.35 11.43
CA LYS A 78 -3.36 2.79 11.14
C LYS A 78 -3.32 3.82 10.02
N THR A 79 -4.09 3.58 8.97
CA THR A 79 -4.16 4.39 7.75
C THR A 79 -5.58 4.29 7.16
N GLU A 80 -5.72 4.46 5.86
CA GLU A 80 -6.96 4.33 5.11
C GLU A 80 -6.81 3.35 3.93
N LYS A 81 -7.92 2.76 3.50
CA LYS A 81 -8.07 2.04 2.24
C LYS A 81 -8.93 2.89 1.30
N LEU A 82 -8.57 2.94 0.02
CA LEU A 82 -9.38 3.58 -1.02
C LEU A 82 -10.07 2.51 -1.87
N THR A 83 -11.35 2.71 -2.15
CA THR A 83 -12.11 1.91 -3.11
C THR A 83 -12.59 2.81 -4.25
N VAL A 84 -12.33 2.40 -5.49
CA VAL A 84 -12.89 3.00 -6.70
C VAL A 84 -13.93 2.03 -7.26
N SER A 85 -15.19 2.39 -7.23
CA SER A 85 -16.28 1.61 -7.85
C SER A 85 -16.50 2.13 -9.27
N ILE A 86 -16.26 1.30 -10.28
CA ILE A 86 -16.50 1.63 -11.69
C ILE A 86 -17.52 0.67 -12.29
N THR A 87 -18.66 1.18 -12.75
CA THR A 87 -19.78 0.39 -13.29
C THR A 87 -20.21 -0.76 -12.34
N GLY A 88 -20.19 -0.50 -11.03
CA GLY A 88 -20.49 -1.48 -9.98
C GLY A 88 -19.38 -2.49 -9.68
N LYS A 89 -18.19 -2.38 -10.28
CA LYS A 89 -17.03 -3.21 -9.98
C LYS A 89 -16.06 -2.47 -9.06
N PRO A 90 -15.72 -3.02 -7.87
CA PRO A 90 -14.78 -2.39 -6.97
C PRO A 90 -13.33 -2.65 -7.41
N VAL A 91 -12.51 -1.60 -7.32
CA VAL A 91 -11.05 -1.65 -7.35
C VAL A 91 -10.55 -1.11 -6.01
N GLU A 92 -9.89 -1.96 -5.23
CA GLU A 92 -9.43 -1.60 -3.89
C GLU A 92 -7.93 -1.37 -3.87
N PHE A 93 -7.51 -0.26 -3.27
CA PHE A 93 -6.11 0.07 -2.99
C PHE A 93 -5.86 -0.18 -1.50
N VAL A 94 -5.28 -1.33 -1.18
CA VAL A 94 -5.14 -1.86 0.17
C VAL A 94 -3.70 -1.71 0.66
N PRO A 95 -3.43 -0.85 1.65
CA PRO A 95 -2.09 -0.75 2.23
C PRO A 95 -1.59 -2.09 2.77
N GLU A 96 -0.31 -2.39 2.56
CA GLU A 96 0.34 -3.57 3.10
C GLU A 96 1.15 -3.23 4.37
N VAL A 97 1.56 -4.25 5.12
CA VAL A 97 2.46 -4.05 6.28
C VAL A 97 3.85 -3.68 5.79
N MET A 98 4.53 -2.81 6.54
CA MET A 98 5.85 -2.25 6.23
C MET A 98 6.79 -3.22 5.51
N GLY A 99 7.10 -2.89 4.26
CA GLY A 99 8.05 -3.62 3.42
C GLY A 99 9.49 -3.36 3.83
N VAL A 100 10.40 -4.23 3.36
CA VAL A 100 11.84 -4.11 3.61
C VAL A 100 12.34 -2.71 3.19
N GLY A 101 13.15 -2.08 4.05
CA GLY A 101 13.76 -0.78 3.75
C GLY A 101 12.77 0.40 3.73
N GLY A 102 11.57 0.24 4.29
CA GLY A 102 10.55 1.29 4.32
C GLY A 102 9.79 1.47 3.01
N LEU A 103 9.80 0.46 2.13
CA LEU A 103 9.06 0.43 0.87
C LEU A 103 7.54 0.50 1.09
N VAL A 104 6.92 1.64 0.84
CA VAL A 104 5.46 1.80 0.90
C VAL A 104 4.82 0.96 -0.20
N SER A 105 3.87 0.10 0.14
CA SER A 105 3.13 -0.67 -0.85
C SER A 105 1.63 -0.73 -0.59
N LEU A 106 0.87 -0.73 -1.68
CA LEU A 106 -0.56 -1.04 -1.68
C LEU A 106 -0.83 -2.19 -2.64
N SER A 107 -1.51 -3.23 -2.19
CA SER A 107 -2.11 -4.24 -3.04
C SER A 107 -3.29 -3.63 -3.80
N ILE A 108 -3.37 -3.87 -5.12
CA ILE A 108 -4.55 -3.50 -5.91
C ILE A 108 -5.40 -4.74 -6.21
N ILE A 109 -6.62 -4.74 -5.70
CA ILE A 109 -7.61 -5.81 -5.88
C ILE A 109 -8.65 -5.35 -6.91
N GLY A 110 -9.15 -6.28 -7.74
CA GLY A 110 -10.21 -6.01 -8.72
C GLY A 110 -9.73 -5.75 -10.16
N LEU A 111 -8.42 -5.65 -10.39
CA LEU A 111 -7.84 -5.43 -11.73
C LEU A 111 -7.06 -6.63 -12.31
N ALA A 112 -6.61 -7.56 -11.49
CA ALA A 112 -5.84 -8.71 -11.97
C ALA A 112 -6.77 -9.74 -12.62
N SER A 113 -6.54 -10.06 -13.91
CA SER A 113 -7.37 -11.01 -14.66
C SER A 113 -6.88 -12.46 -14.65
N THR A 114 -5.74 -12.77 -14.01
CA THR A 114 -5.08 -14.09 -14.12
C THR A 114 -4.83 -14.76 -12.77
N ARG A 115 -4.91 -16.11 -12.72
CA ARG A 115 -4.79 -16.96 -11.52
C ARG A 115 -3.50 -16.77 -10.68
N HIS A 116 -2.45 -16.18 -11.24
CA HIS A 116 -1.13 -16.03 -10.59
C HIS A 116 -0.57 -14.61 -10.70
N GLY A 117 -1.38 -13.63 -11.12
CA GLY A 117 -0.95 -12.24 -11.25
C GLY A 117 -1.31 -11.40 -10.03
N SER A 118 -0.41 -10.56 -9.56
CA SER A 118 -0.69 -9.51 -8.58
C SER A 118 -0.33 -8.13 -9.14
N ILE A 119 -1.04 -7.12 -8.65
CA ILE A 119 -0.79 -5.72 -8.95
C ILE A 119 -0.59 -5.01 -7.62
N SER A 120 0.43 -4.18 -7.53
CA SER A 120 0.64 -3.29 -6.40
C SER A 120 1.10 -1.91 -6.84
N LEU A 121 0.82 -0.91 -6.02
CA LEU A 121 1.56 0.35 -6.06
C LEU A 121 2.72 0.26 -5.09
N ILE A 122 3.88 0.72 -5.51
CA ILE A 122 5.05 0.82 -4.65
C ILE A 122 5.62 2.24 -4.69
N CYS A 123 6.12 2.69 -3.55
CA CYS A 123 6.86 3.93 -3.42
C CYS A 123 8.00 3.72 -2.44
N GLN A 124 9.21 4.10 -2.83
CA GLN A 124 10.38 3.99 -1.97
C GLN A 124 10.83 5.37 -1.51
N PRO A 125 10.72 5.69 -0.20
CA PRO A 125 11.23 6.94 0.34
C PRO A 125 12.72 7.12 0.02
N PRO A 126 13.19 8.36 -0.25
CA PRO A 126 12.45 9.62 -0.16
C PRO A 126 11.68 9.99 -1.44
N SER A 127 11.57 9.08 -2.43
CA SER A 127 10.75 9.34 -3.61
C SER A 127 9.29 9.52 -3.22
N VAL A 128 8.59 10.37 -3.99
CA VAL A 128 7.14 10.53 -3.95
C VAL A 128 6.47 9.98 -5.21
N GLN A 129 7.26 9.45 -6.15
CA GLN A 129 6.74 8.88 -7.38
C GLN A 129 6.27 7.45 -7.11
N TRP A 130 4.97 7.24 -7.24
CA TRP A 130 4.36 5.92 -7.17
C TRP A 130 4.59 5.15 -8.47
N GLN A 131 4.88 3.86 -8.32
CA GLN A 131 5.05 2.96 -9.45
C GLN A 131 4.01 1.85 -9.38
N TRP A 132 3.37 1.60 -10.51
CA TRP A 132 2.54 0.44 -10.72
C TRP A 132 3.41 -0.77 -10.99
N ARG A 133 3.35 -1.77 -10.12
CA ARG A 133 4.09 -3.01 -10.25
C ARG A 133 3.13 -4.14 -10.57
N ARG A 134 3.37 -4.84 -11.69
CA ARG A 134 2.64 -6.05 -12.07
C ARG A 134 3.56 -7.26 -11.96
N THR A 135 3.15 -8.26 -11.18
CA THR A 135 3.89 -9.52 -11.03
C THR A 135 3.06 -10.67 -11.57
N ASN A 136 3.68 -11.63 -12.25
CA ASN A 136 3.02 -12.78 -12.90
C ASN A 136 3.65 -14.13 -12.52
N GLY A 137 4.35 -14.18 -11.38
CA GLY A 137 4.83 -15.41 -10.72
C GLY A 137 6.04 -16.10 -11.35
N LEU A 138 6.44 -15.73 -12.57
CA LEU A 138 7.49 -16.43 -13.34
C LEU A 138 8.56 -15.50 -13.95
N LYS A 139 8.36 -14.18 -13.90
CA LYS A 139 9.25 -13.18 -14.50
C LYS A 139 9.48 -12.02 -13.54
N ASP A 140 10.50 -11.23 -13.82
CA ASP A 140 10.68 -9.92 -13.21
C ASP A 140 9.40 -9.09 -13.38
N PRO A 141 9.02 -8.31 -12.35
CA PRO A 141 7.81 -7.54 -12.39
C PRO A 141 7.92 -6.38 -13.39
N ASP A 142 6.86 -6.15 -14.15
CA ASP A 142 6.74 -4.95 -14.98
C ASP A 142 6.43 -3.76 -14.09
N THR A 143 7.13 -2.64 -14.30
CA THR A 143 6.92 -1.40 -13.54
C THR A 143 6.57 -0.24 -14.47
N PHE A 144 5.57 0.55 -14.07
CA PHE A 144 5.11 1.72 -14.81
C PHE A 144 4.98 2.90 -13.86
N VAL A 145 5.16 4.12 -14.37
CA VAL A 145 4.83 5.32 -13.61
C VAL A 145 3.33 5.33 -13.34
N PHE A 146 2.93 5.60 -12.10
CA PHE A 146 1.54 5.73 -11.73
C PHE A 146 1.11 7.20 -11.79
N ASP A 147 0.38 7.57 -12.83
CA ASP A 147 -0.21 8.89 -13.05
C ASP A 147 -1.70 8.80 -13.44
N ALA A 148 -2.32 9.96 -13.68
CA ALA A 148 -3.73 10.07 -14.01
C ALA A 148 -4.11 9.30 -15.29
N ASP A 149 -3.30 9.42 -16.34
CA ASP A 149 -3.56 8.80 -17.64
C ASP A 149 -3.44 7.27 -17.53
N PHE A 150 -2.42 6.80 -16.83
CA PHE A 150 -2.23 5.38 -16.58
C PHE A 150 -3.41 4.80 -15.78
N LEU A 151 -3.82 5.46 -14.70
CA LEU A 151 -4.99 5.04 -13.91
C LEU A 151 -6.25 4.98 -14.77
N ALA A 152 -6.52 6.01 -15.58
CA ALA A 152 -7.67 6.04 -16.47
C ALA A 152 -7.67 4.86 -17.45
N GLN A 153 -6.51 4.52 -18.03
CA GLN A 153 -6.38 3.36 -18.92
C GLN A 153 -6.69 2.04 -18.20
N GLN A 154 -6.24 1.87 -16.94
CA GLN A 154 -6.55 0.67 -16.17
C GLN A 154 -8.05 0.55 -15.87
N LEU A 155 -8.69 1.65 -15.49
CA LEU A 155 -10.12 1.68 -15.18
C LEU A 155 -10.99 1.45 -16.43
N GLN A 156 -10.61 2.01 -17.58
CA GLN A 156 -11.31 1.76 -18.85
C GLN A 156 -11.37 0.27 -19.22
N GLY A 157 -10.35 -0.51 -18.85
CA GLY A 157 -10.32 -1.96 -19.04
C GLY A 157 -11.43 -2.71 -18.31
N LEU A 158 -12.05 -2.11 -17.29
CA LEU A 158 -13.14 -2.71 -16.52
C LEU A 158 -14.53 -2.45 -17.10
N ILE A 159 -14.66 -1.45 -17.97
CA ILE A 159 -15.94 -1.09 -18.59
C ILE A 159 -16.33 -2.21 -19.58
N PRO A 160 -17.53 -2.80 -19.47
CA PRO A 160 -18.00 -3.79 -20.44
C PRO A 160 -17.97 -3.20 -21.86
N ARG A 161 -17.27 -3.86 -22.77
CA ARG A 161 -17.34 -3.53 -24.20
C ARG A 161 -18.62 -4.14 -24.77
N GLU A 162 -19.42 -3.35 -25.48
CA GLU A 162 -20.51 -3.88 -26.28
C GLU A 162 -19.92 -4.85 -27.30
N ARG A 163 -20.24 -6.14 -27.16
CA ARG A 163 -20.01 -7.12 -28.22
C ARG A 163 -21.18 -6.98 -29.17
N GLY A 164 -21.05 -6.06 -30.13
CA GLY A 164 -21.88 -6.05 -31.34
C GLY A 164 -21.56 -7.24 -32.24
#